data_AF-A0A9N7NDU7-F1
#
_entry.id   AF-A0A9N7NDU7-F1
#
_cell.length_a   1.000
_cell.length_b   1.000
_cell.length_c   1.000
_cell.angle_alpha   90.00
_cell.angle_beta   90.00
_cell.angle_gamma   90.00
#
_symmetry.space_group_name_H-M   'P 1'
#
loop_
_entity.id
_entity.type
_entity.pdbx_description
1 polymer ?
#
loop_
_entity_poly.entity_id
_entity_poly.type
_entity_poly.pdbx_seq_one_letter_code
_entity_poly.pdbx_strand_id
1 'polypeptide(L)'
;MVGVLIKFSIASICLLAAPVAILYGFNHKFFPGSSHISRESVTIWSGVLAVISVNVVIAFYIYMAMKEPSHKHEPDHKFLADAKASIKQHSQSESELYSHGTKQE
;
A
#
# COMPACT_ATOMS: atom_id res chain seq x y z
N MET A 1 0.30 -4.73 -14.61
CA MET A 1 0.79 -3.34 -14.86
C MET A 1 -0.33 -2.32 -15.03
N VAL A 2 -1.29 -2.51 -15.95
CA VAL A 2 -2.36 -1.52 -16.23
C VAL A 2 -3.16 -1.10 -14.99
N GLY A 3 -3.52 -2.03 -14.10
CA GLY A 3 -4.24 -1.69 -12.87
C GLY A 3 -3.45 -0.81 -11.89
N VAL A 4 -2.12 -0.95 -11.82
CA VAL A 4 -1.25 -0.12 -10.98
C VAL A 4 -1.12 1.29 -11.58
N LEU A 5 -0.94 1.37 -12.90
CA LEU A 5 -0.89 2.64 -13.64
C LEU A 5 -2.17 3.47 -13.46
N ILE A 6 -3.34 2.83 -13.48
CA ILE A 6 -4.62 3.52 -13.28
C ILE A 6 -4.73 4.06 -11.84
N LYS A 7 -4.40 3.25 -10.83
CA LYS A 7 -4.42 3.70 -9.42
C LYS A 7 -3.46 4.86 -9.18
N PHE A 8 -2.24 4.77 -9.75
CA PHE A 8 -1.25 5.83 -9.66
C PHE A 8 -1.73 7.11 -10.36
N SER A 9 -2.31 6.99 -11.55
CA SER A 9 -2.85 8.13 -12.29
C SER A 9 -4.01 8.81 -11.55
N ILE A 10 -4.94 8.03 -10.98
CA ILE A 10 -6.05 8.56 -10.19
C ILE A 10 -5.52 9.25 -8.94
N ALA A 11 -4.60 8.61 -8.22
CA ALA A 11 -4.01 9.19 -7.02
C ALA A 11 -3.24 10.49 -7.34
N SER A 12 -2.51 10.54 -8.45
CA SER A 12 -1.80 11.74 -8.90
C SER A 12 -2.76 12.90 -9.22
N ILE A 13 -3.84 12.61 -9.95
CA ILE A 13 -4.87 13.61 -10.27
C ILE A 13 -5.58 14.07 -8.98
N CYS A 14 -5.95 13.15 -8.10
CA CYS A 14 -6.60 13.49 -6.83
C CYS A 14 -5.69 14.31 -5.92
N LEU A 15 -4.40 14.01 -5.89
CA LEU A 15 -3.43 14.73 -5.07
C LEU A 15 -3.26 16.18 -5.52
N LEU A 16 -3.32 16.42 -6.84
CA LEU A 16 -3.28 17.77 -7.39
C LEU A 16 -4.63 18.49 -7.29
N ALA A 17 -5.71 17.81 -7.68
CA ALA A 17 -7.02 18.42 -7.86
C ALA A 17 -7.74 18.67 -6.53
N ALA A 18 -7.63 17.77 -5.53
CA ALA A 18 -8.39 17.89 -4.29
C ALA A 18 -8.01 19.15 -3.47
N PRO A 19 -6.73 19.46 -3.21
CA PRO A 19 -6.36 20.67 -2.47
C PRO A 19 -6.76 21.95 -3.22
N VAL A 20 -6.57 21.96 -4.55
CA VAL A 20 -6.95 23.09 -5.40
C VAL A 20 -8.46 23.31 -5.40
N ALA A 21 -9.25 22.24 -5.53
CA ALA A 21 -10.71 22.30 -5.52
C ALA A 21 -11.24 22.77 -4.15
N ILE A 22 -10.67 22.30 -3.05
CA ILE A 22 -11.04 22.72 -1.69
C ILE A 22 -10.77 24.23 -1.51
N LEU A 23 -9.61 24.72 -1.95
CA LEU A 23 -9.26 26.14 -1.88
C LEU A 23 -10.12 27.02 -2.79
N TYR A 24 -10.40 26.54 -4.00
CA TYR A 24 -11.27 27.22 -4.96
C TYR A 24 -12.69 27.34 -4.39
N GLY A 25 -13.20 26.25 -3.82
CA GLY A 25 -14.50 26.18 -3.16
C GLY A 25 -14.61 27.18 -2.00
N PHE A 26 -13.57 27.24 -1.17
CA PHE A 26 -13.50 28.18 -0.05
C PHE A 26 -13.47 29.65 -0.51
N ASN A 27 -12.67 29.97 -1.54
CA ASN A 27 -12.59 31.33 -2.09
C ASN A 27 -13.88 31.79 -2.77
N HIS A 28 -14.61 30.88 -3.42
CA HIS A 28 -15.88 31.18 -4.09
C HIS A 28 -17.10 31.12 -3.17
N LYS A 29 -16.90 31.08 -1.85
CA LYS A 29 -17.98 31.09 -0.85
C LYS A 29 -19.00 29.95 -1.00
N PHE A 30 -18.58 28.78 -1.49
CA PHE A 30 -19.45 27.60 -1.60
C PHE A 30 -19.88 27.06 -0.23
N PHE A 31 -19.17 27.42 0.85
CA PHE A 31 -19.57 27.08 2.21
C PHE A 31 -20.60 28.10 2.74
N PRO A 32 -21.84 27.67 3.05
CA PRO A 32 -22.83 28.53 3.65
C PRO A 32 -22.29 29.07 4.99
N GLY A 33 -22.21 30.40 5.13
CA GLY A 33 -21.61 31.08 6.30
C GLY A 33 -20.26 31.76 6.04
N SER A 34 -19.58 31.48 4.92
CA SER A 34 -18.33 32.15 4.53
C SER A 34 -18.52 33.56 3.93
N SER A 35 -19.78 33.98 3.70
CA SER A 35 -20.13 35.24 3.06
C SER A 35 -19.80 36.49 3.87
N HIS A 36 -19.67 36.36 5.19
CA HIS A 36 -19.40 37.46 6.14
C HIS A 36 -17.92 37.62 6.53
N ILE A 37 -17.03 36.79 5.97
CA ILE A 37 -15.61 36.82 6.33
C ILE A 37 -14.91 37.97 5.59
N SER A 38 -14.14 38.79 6.32
CA SER A 38 -13.31 39.85 5.74
C SER A 38 -12.26 39.25 4.80
N ARG A 39 -11.91 39.98 3.72
CA ARG A 39 -10.98 39.52 2.68
C ARG A 39 -9.62 39.10 3.24
N GLU A 40 -9.14 39.78 4.29
CA GLU A 40 -7.89 39.43 4.96
C GLU A 40 -7.98 38.10 5.73
N SER A 41 -9.09 37.88 6.42
CA SER A 41 -9.34 36.62 7.14
C SER A 41 -9.50 35.44 6.18
N VAL A 42 -10.05 35.65 4.98
CA VAL A 42 -10.14 34.61 3.93
C VAL A 42 -8.74 34.17 3.49
N THR A 43 -7.80 35.08 3.30
CA THR A 43 -6.42 34.74 2.90
C THR A 43 -5.74 33.88 3.96
N ILE A 44 -5.82 34.29 5.24
CA ILE A 44 -5.20 33.55 6.35
C ILE A 44 -5.84 32.16 6.46
N TRP A 45 -7.17 32.08 6.45
CA TRP A 45 -7.87 30.80 6.52
C TRP A 45 -7.62 29.91 5.31
N SER A 46 -7.48 30.48 4.12
CA SER A 46 -7.15 29.72 2.92
C SER A 46 -5.75 29.10 3.01
N GLY A 47 -4.78 29.81 3.58
CA GLY A 47 -3.44 29.26 3.82
C GLY A 47 -3.47 28.09 4.81
N VAL A 48 -4.16 28.26 5.95
CA VAL A 48 -4.35 27.19 6.95
C VAL A 48 -5.07 25.99 6.32
N LEU A 49 -6.13 26.23 5.58
CA LEU A 49 -6.92 25.19 4.91
C LEU A 49 -6.10 24.48 3.82
N ALA A 50 -5.22 25.18 3.10
CA ALA A 50 -4.33 24.57 2.11
C ALA A 50 -3.37 23.57 2.77
N VAL A 51 -2.74 23.96 3.87
CA VAL A 51 -1.81 23.10 4.61
C VAL A 51 -2.54 21.88 5.17
N ILE A 52 -3.72 22.07 5.78
CA ILE A 52 -4.54 20.96 6.30
C ILE A 52 -4.96 20.03 5.16
N SER A 53 -5.42 20.58 4.04
CA SER A 53 -5.91 19.81 2.90
C SER A 53 -4.82 18.91 2.31
N VAL A 54 -3.62 19.46 2.08
CA VAL A 54 -2.49 18.67 1.58
C VAL A 54 -2.12 17.56 2.56
N ASN A 55 -2.08 17.85 3.86
CA ASN A 55 -1.78 16.84 4.89
C ASN A 55 -2.79 15.69 4.93
N VAL A 56 -4.09 15.99 4.82
CA VAL A 56 -5.15 14.96 4.77
C VAL A 56 -5.01 14.10 3.51
N VAL A 57 -4.76 14.71 2.36
CA VAL A 57 -4.57 14.00 1.08
C VAL A 57 -3.34 13.09 1.13
N ILE A 58 -2.23 13.55 1.70
CA ILE A 58 -1.02 12.74 1.89
C ILE A 58 -1.29 11.58 2.84
N ALA A 59 -1.94 11.81 3.98
CA ALA A 59 -2.28 10.75 4.93
C ALA A 59 -3.18 9.68 4.30
N PHE A 60 -4.17 10.11 3.50
CA PHE A 60 -5.03 9.20 2.75
C PHE A 60 -4.26 8.37 1.72
N TYR A 61 -3.32 8.99 1.00
CA TYR A 61 -2.47 8.29 0.04
C TYR A 61 -1.59 7.23 0.73
N ILE A 62 -0.96 7.58 1.86
CA ILE A 62 -0.16 6.64 2.65
C ILE A 62 -1.03 5.48 3.16
N TYR A 63 -2.22 5.77 3.66
CA TYR A 63 -3.17 4.75 4.10
C TYR A 63 -3.56 3.80 2.94
N MET A 64 -3.84 4.34 1.76
CA MET A 64 -4.12 3.56 0.56
C MET A 64 -2.93 2.69 0.16
N ALA A 65 -1.71 3.22 0.23
CA ALA A 65 -0.49 2.48 -0.08
C ALA A 65 -0.24 1.34 0.93
N MET A 66 -0.53 1.55 2.21
CA MET A 66 -0.41 0.50 3.24
C MET A 66 -1.45 -0.62 3.10
N LYS A 67 -2.59 -0.31 2.49
CA LYS A 67 -3.71 -1.25 2.33
C LYS A 67 -3.58 -2.12 1.07
N GLU A 68 -2.61 -1.84 0.21
CA GLU A 68 -2.34 -2.70 -0.93
C GLU A 68 -1.81 -4.06 -0.42
N PRO A 69 -2.47 -5.19 -0.74
CA PRO A 69 -2.00 -6.49 -0.28
C PRO A 69 -0.64 -6.74 -0.91
N SER A 70 0.40 -6.79 -0.07
CA SER A 70 1.67 -7.40 -0.45
C SER A 70 1.34 -8.80 -0.88
N HIS A 71 1.25 -8.99 -2.20
CA HIS A 71 0.95 -10.28 -2.81
C HIS A 71 2.08 -11.17 -2.33
N LYS A 72 1.82 -11.96 -1.29
CA LYS A 72 2.77 -12.95 -0.79
C LYS A 72 3.14 -13.76 -2.00
N HIS A 73 4.39 -13.64 -2.42
CA HIS A 73 4.95 -14.49 -3.44
C HIS A 73 4.84 -15.90 -2.87
N GLU A 74 3.82 -16.65 -3.29
CA GLU A 74 3.73 -18.06 -2.92
C GLU A 74 5.03 -18.70 -3.43
N PRO A 75 5.81 -19.33 -2.53
CA PRO A 75 7.03 -19.98 -2.95
C PRO A 75 6.68 -21.01 -4.02
N ASP A 76 7.40 -20.95 -5.15
CA ASP A 76 7.12 -21.77 -6.32
C ASP A 76 6.90 -23.23 -5.90
N HIS A 77 5.73 -23.77 -6.25
CA HIS A 77 5.27 -25.08 -5.82
C HIS A 77 6.27 -26.18 -6.19
N LYS A 78 7.07 -25.94 -7.24
CA LYS A 78 8.16 -26.83 -7.63
C LYS A 78 9.29 -26.87 -6.61
N PHE A 79 9.67 -25.74 -6.01
CA PHE A 79 10.65 -25.71 -4.91
C PHE A 79 10.13 -26.37 -3.64
N LEU A 80 8.84 -26.23 -3.32
CA LEU A 80 8.24 -26.94 -2.18
C LEU A 80 8.22 -28.46 -2.39
N ALA A 81 7.92 -28.91 -3.61
CA ALA A 81 7.93 -30.32 -3.98
C ALA A 81 9.35 -30.90 -3.91
N ASP A 82 10.34 -30.21 -4.49
CA ASP A 82 11.74 -30.65 -4.48
C ASP A 82 12.33 -30.63 -3.07
N ALA A 83 12.01 -29.63 -2.23
CA ALA A 83 12.46 -29.60 -0.84
C ALA A 83 11.85 -30.75 -0.01
N LYS A 84 10.55 -31.06 -0.21
CA LYS A 84 9.91 -32.21 0.43
C LYS A 84 10.48 -33.54 -0.06
N ALA A 85 10.81 -33.65 -1.35
CA ALA A 85 11.43 -34.84 -1.91
C ALA A 85 12.85 -35.05 -1.37
N SER A 86 13.63 -33.97 -1.25
CA SER A 86 14.99 -33.99 -0.68
C SER A 86 14.99 -34.46 0.77
N ILE A 87 14.06 -33.98 1.61
CA ILE A 87 13.91 -34.45 3.00
C ILE A 87 13.57 -35.94 3.06
N LYS A 88 12.68 -36.42 2.18
CA LYS A 88 12.30 -37.84 2.14
C LYS A 88 13.48 -38.73 1.72
N GLN A 89 14.22 -38.34 0.69
CA GLN A 89 15.41 -39.09 0.26
C GLN A 89 16.48 -39.13 1.36
N HIS A 90 16.71 -38.03 2.08
CA HIS A 90 17.66 -38.02 3.19
C HIS A 90 17.24 -39.04 4.27
N SER A 91 15.97 -39.01 4.70
CA SER A 91 15.46 -39.94 5.71
C SER A 91 15.47 -41.41 5.29
N GLN A 92 15.27 -41.71 4.00
CA GLN A 92 15.39 -43.07 3.48
C GLN A 92 16.84 -43.54 3.47
N SER A 93 17.76 -42.67 3.05
CA SER A 93 19.21 -42.96 3.02
C SER A 93 19.78 -43.21 4.43
N GLU A 94 19.35 -42.44 5.42
CA GLU A 94 19.70 -42.68 6.84
C GLU A 94 19.11 -44.00 7.36
N SER A 95 17.88 -44.33 7.00
CA SER A 95 17.23 -45.59 7.42
C SER A 95 17.87 -46.83 6.79
N GLU A 96 18.32 -46.73 5.54
CA GLU A 96 19.02 -47.82 4.83
C GLU A 96 20.44 -48.01 5.37
N LEU A 97 21.13 -46.93 5.73
CA LEU A 97 22.44 -47.00 6.37
C LEU A 97 22.36 -47.65 7.77
N TYR A 98 21.30 -47.36 8.54
CA TYR A 98 21.08 -47.99 9.84
C TYR A 98 20.72 -49.48 9.71
N SER A 99 19.91 -49.86 8.71
CA SER A 99 19.49 -51.26 8.50
C SER A 99 20.59 -52.14 7.90
N HIS A 100 21.55 -51.58 7.16
CA HIS A 100 22.73 -52.30 6.68
C HIS A 100 23.79 -52.50 7.78
N GLY A 101 23.87 -51.59 8.75
CA GLY A 101 24.76 -51.72 9.91
C GLY A 101 24.36 -52.81 10.91
N THR A 102 23.08 -53.19 10.97
CA THR A 102 22.59 -54.22 11.93
C THR A 102 22.62 -55.65 11.38
N LYS A 103 23.02 -55.86 10.12
CA LYS A 103 23.03 -57.19 9.47
C LYS A 103 24.44 -57.79 9.32
N GLN A 104 25.47 -57.14 9.86
CA GLN A 104 26.86 -57.61 9.84
C GLN A 104 27.42 -57.97 11.23
N GLU A 105 26.58 -58.10 12.26
CA GLU A 105 26.99 -58.66 13.56
C GLU A 105 26.55 -60.13 13.68
#